data_AF-A0A6M0GEJ6-F1
#
_entry.id   AF-A0A6M0GEJ6-F1
#
_cell.length_a   1.000
_cell.length_b   1.000
_cell.length_c   1.000
_cell.angle_alpha   90.00
_cell.angle_beta   90.00
_cell.angle_gamma   90.00
#
_symmetry.space_group_name_H-M   'P 1'
#
loop_
_entity.id
_entity.type
_entity.pdbx_description
1 polymer ?
#
loop_
_entity_poly.entity_id
_entity_poly.type
_entity_poly.pdbx_seq_one_letter_code
_entity_poly.pdbx_strand_id
1 'polypeptide(L)' 'MDNAATESDRSPIISEFWQQWQESRGQLYRCCLKMMNFNPMDAEDALSQAMVKAWEKVQKF' A
#
# COMPACT_ATOMS: atom_id res chain seq x y z
N MET A 1 14.35 -35.21 -3.83
CA MET A 1 14.27 -33.95 -3.05
C MET A 1 14.47 -32.74 -3.98
N ASP A 2 13.92 -32.82 -5.20
CA ASP A 2 12.82 -31.97 -5.68
C ASP A 2 12.89 -30.49 -5.24
N ASN A 3 13.41 -29.67 -6.15
CA ASN A 3 13.35 -28.21 -6.16
C ASN A 3 11.90 -27.73 -5.92
N ALA A 4 11.64 -27.08 -4.78
CA ALA A 4 10.35 -26.45 -4.48
C ALA A 4 10.51 -25.13 -3.71
N ALA A 5 11.48 -24.29 -4.10
CA ALA A 5 11.75 -23.01 -3.44
C ALA A 5 11.15 -21.78 -4.13
N THR A 6 10.47 -21.90 -5.28
CA THR A 6 10.15 -20.73 -6.13
C THR A 6 8.67 -20.58 -6.47
N GLU A 7 7.79 -20.93 -5.54
CA GLU A 7 6.37 -20.51 -5.57
C GLU A 7 5.94 -19.76 -4.29
N SER A 8 6.86 -19.55 -3.35
CA SER A 8 6.64 -18.90 -2.04
C SER A 8 7.29 -17.51 -1.93
N ASP A 9 7.61 -16.86 -3.06
CA ASP A 9 8.53 -15.70 -3.06
C ASP A 9 7.82 -14.33 -3.10
N ARG A 10 6.54 -14.26 -3.51
CA ARG A 10 5.78 -12.98 -3.55
C ARG A 10 5.05 -12.63 -2.26
N SER A 11 4.75 -13.63 -1.43
CA SER A 11 4.10 -13.46 -0.13
C SER A 11 4.86 -12.54 0.83
N PRO A 12 6.21 -12.63 0.96
CA PRO A 12 6.95 -11.70 1.83
C PRO A 12 6.92 -10.27 1.29
N ILE A 13 7.05 -10.05 -0.02
CA ILE A 13 6.99 -8.71 -0.64
C ILE A 13 5.63 -8.04 -0.37
N ILE A 14 4.54 -8.80 -0.54
CA ILE A 14 3.19 -8.34 -0.23
C ILE A 14 3.05 -8.00 1.26
N SER A 15 3.56 -8.85 2.14
CA SER A 15 3.46 -8.66 3.60
C SER A 15 4.26 -7.45 4.06
N GLU A 16 5.48 -7.27 3.54
CA GLU A 16 6.35 -6.13 3.82
C GLU A 16 5.77 -4.83 3.26
N PHE A 17 5.20 -4.87 2.06
CA PHE A 17 4.45 -3.73 1.51
C PHE A 17 3.28 -3.34 2.41
N TRP A 18 2.46 -4.29 2.87
CA TRP A 18 1.33 -3.97 3.76
C TRP A 18 1.78 -3.46 5.12
N GLN A 19 2.88 -3.99 5.66
CA GLN A 19 3.47 -3.50 6.90
C GLN A 19 3.94 -2.06 6.75
N GLN A 20 4.71 -1.77 5.70
CA GLN A 20 5.21 -0.42 5.42
C GLN A 20 4.10 0.55 5.01
N TRP A 21 3.07 0.06 4.32
CA TRP A 21 1.86 0.81 4.02
C TRP A 21 1.14 1.20 5.30
N GLN A 22 0.89 0.28 6.23
CA GLN A 22 0.26 0.58 7.53
C GLN A 22 1.02 1.66 8.32
N GLU A 23 2.35 1.56 8.41
CA GLU A 23 3.18 2.58 9.07
C GLU A 23 3.09 3.95 8.38
N SER A 24 3.08 3.93 7.04
CA SER A 24 2.99 5.15 6.23
C SER A 24 1.57 5.70 6.14
N ARG A 25 0.53 4.88 6.35
CA ARG A 25 -0.89 5.22 6.15
C ARG A 25 -1.32 6.36 7.05
N GLY A 26 -0.85 6.37 8.29
CA GLY A 26 -1.12 7.46 9.24
C GLY A 26 -0.51 8.80 8.79
N GLN A 27 0.68 8.77 8.18
CA GLN A 27 1.32 9.97 7.64
C GLN A 27 0.67 10.42 6.32
N LEU A 28 0.40 9.46 5.43
CA LEU A 28 -0.31 9.69 4.17
C LEU A 28 -1.69 10.28 4.42
N TYR A 29 -2.44 9.78 5.38
CA TYR A 29 -3.75 10.32 5.76
C TYR A 29 -3.65 11.77 6.23
N ARG A 30 -2.67 12.12 7.06
CA ARG A 30 -2.42 13.51 7.49
C ARG A 30 -2.03 14.41 6.32
N CYS A 31 -1.25 13.90 5.37
CA CYS A 31 -0.90 14.63 4.15
C CYS A 31 -2.12 14.83 3.24
N CYS A 32 -2.93 13.79 3.05
CA CYS A 32 -4.19 13.85 2.29
C CYS A 32 -5.15 14.86 2.93
N LEU A 33 -5.30 14.87 4.26
CA LEU A 33 -6.09 15.88 4.97
C LEU A 33 -5.57 17.30 4.74
N LYS A 34 -4.25 17.51 4.80
CA LYS A 34 -3.66 18.84 4.52
C LYS A 34 -3.88 19.29 3.08
N MET A 35 -3.79 18.38 2.11
CA MET A 35 -3.97 18.70 0.69
C MET A 35 -5.45 18.90 0.30
N MET A 36 -6.36 18.10 0.87
CA MET A 36 -7.80 18.12 0.57
C MET A 36 -8.58 19.07 1.48
N ASN A 37 -7.95 20.15 1.98
CA ASN A 37 -8.60 21.19 2.79
C ASN A 37 -9.34 20.63 4.03
N PHE A 38 -8.75 19.64 4.70
CA PHE A 38 -9.31 18.91 5.84
C PHE A 38 -10.65 18.21 5.54
N ASN A 39 -10.98 17.97 4.27
CA ASN A 39 -12.12 17.13 3.92
C ASN A 39 -11.75 15.66 4.14
N PRO A 40 -12.34 14.99 5.16
CA PRO A 40 -12.04 13.58 5.42
C PRO A 40 -12.46 12.68 4.25
N MET A 41 -13.54 13.03 3.54
CA MET A 41 -14.08 12.21 2.45
C MET A 41 -13.12 12.16 1.26
N ASP A 42 -12.63 13.32 0.82
CA ASP A 42 -11.66 13.41 -0.27
C ASP A 42 -10.29 12.85 0.16
N ALA A 43 -9.91 13.00 1.43
CA ALA A 43 -8.67 12.45 1.95
C ALA A 43 -8.68 10.91 1.99
N GLU A 44 -9.80 10.31 2.40
CA GLU A 44 -9.99 8.85 2.37
C GLU A 44 -10.02 8.32 0.95
N ASP A 45 -10.69 9.01 0.03
CA ASP A 45 -10.73 8.63 -1.38
C ASP A 45 -9.33 8.68 -2.02
N ALA A 46 -8.59 9.78 -1.80
CA ALA A 46 -7.22 9.93 -2.27
C ALA A 46 -6.28 8.87 -1.67
N LEU A 47 -6.45 8.54 -0.38
CA LEU A 47 -5.67 7.51 0.29
C LEU A 47 -5.97 6.12 -0.29
N SER A 48 -7.24 5.79 -0.54
CA SER A 48 -7.64 4.53 -1.19
C SER A 48 -7.08 4.43 -2.61
N GLN A 49 -7.16 5.50 -3.39
CA GLN A 49 -6.56 5.53 -4.74
C GLN A 49 -5.05 5.34 -4.71
N ALA A 50 -4.35 5.96 -3.75
CA ALA A 50 -2.92 5.77 -3.57
C ALA A 50 -2.57 4.33 -3.21
N MET A 51 -3.39 3.68 -2.36
CA MET A 51 -3.24 2.27 -1.99
C MET A 51 -3.35 1.37 -3.20
N VAL A 52 -4.40 1.53 -4.00
CA VAL A 52 -4.65 0.71 -5.20
C VAL A 52 -3.50 0.87 -6.18
N LYS A 53 -3.08 2.10 -6.48
CA LYS A 53 -1.95 2.36 -7.40
C LYS A 53 -0.63 1.74 -6.90
N ALA A 54 -0.38 1.78 -5.60
CA ALA A 54 0.81 1.19 -5.02
C ALA A 54 0.73 -0.35 -5.07
N TRP A 55 -0.44 -0.92 -4.80
CA TRP A 55 -0.70 -2.36 -4.92
C TRP A 55 -0.57 -2.86 -6.36
N GLU A 56 -1.10 -2.13 -7.35
CA GLU A 56 -0.96 -2.46 -8.77
C GLU A 56 0.51 -2.51 -9.21
N LYS A 57 1.37 -1.65 -8.66
CA LYS A 57 2.81 -1.70 -8.93
C LYS A 57 3.48 -2.92 -8.31
N VAL A 58 3.09 -3.27 -7.08
CA VAL A 58 3.59 -4.48 -6.41
C VAL A 58 3.14 -5.75 -7.14
N GLN A 59 1.92 -5.77 -7.69
CA GLN A 59 1.43 -6.89 -8.51
C GLN A 59 2.11 -7.00 -9.88
N LYS A 60 2.62 -5.88 -10.42
CA LYS A 60 3.36 -5.84 -11.68
C LYS A 60 4.85 -6.17 -11.53
N PHE A 61 5.36 -6.21 -10.29
CA PHE A 61 6.69 -6.70 -9.94
C PHE A 61 6.66 -8.23 -9.80
#